data_AF-A0A7X7GL77-F1
#
_entry.id   AF-A0A7X7GL77-F1
#
_cell.length_a   1.000
_cell.length_b   1.000
_cell.length_c   1.000
_cell.angle_alpha   90.00
_cell.angle_beta   90.00
_cell.angle_gamma   90.00
#
_symmetry.space_group_name_H-M   'P 1'
#
loop_
_entity.id
_entity.type
_entity.pdbx_description
1 polymer ?
#
loop_
_entity_poly.entity_id
_entity_poly.type
_entity_poly.pdbx_seq_one_letter_code
_entity_poly.pdbx_strand_id
1 'polypeptide(L)' 'PLDILVREAGGQFTDLEGRNGPHGGSAVATNGLLHDAVTARLR' A
#
# COMPACT_ATOMS: atom_id res chain seq x y z
N PRO A 1 -4.99 -4.09 -11.69
CA PRO A 1 -3.91 -5.12 -11.70
C PRO A 1 -2.66 -4.78 -10.85
N LEU A 2 -2.48 -3.56 -10.34
CA LEU A 2 -1.27 -3.20 -9.58
C LEU A 2 -1.16 -3.90 -8.21
N ASP A 3 -2.27 -4.05 -7.48
CA ASP A 3 -2.31 -4.71 -6.17
C ASP A 3 -1.70 -6.13 -6.19
N ILE A 4 -2.18 -7.00 -7.09
CA ILE A 4 -1.68 -8.37 -7.18
C ILE A 4 -0.17 -8.40 -7.50
N LEU A 5 0.32 -7.52 -8.38
CA LEU A 5 1.74 -7.47 -8.71
C LEU A 5 2.61 -7.12 -7.50
N VAL A 6 2.18 -6.14 -6.70
CA VAL A 6 2.92 -5.73 -5.50
C VAL A 6 2.94 -6.84 -4.45
N ARG A 7 1.80 -7.51 -4.23
CA ARG A 7 1.70 -8.60 -3.26
C ARG A 7 2.52 -9.83 -3.67
N GLU A 8 2.48 -10.22 -4.93
CA GLU A 8 3.30 -11.34 -5.44
C GLU A 8 4.79 -11.03 -5.40
N ALA A 9 5.18 -9.75 -5.49
CA ALA A 9 6.56 -9.30 -5.29
C ALA A 9 6.97 -9.21 -3.79
N GLY A 10 6.08 -9.58 -2.85
CA GLY A 10 6.33 -9.51 -1.40
C GLY A 10 6.15 -8.11 -0.78
N GLY A 11 5.56 -7.17 -1.51
CA GLY A 11 5.26 -5.84 -1.02
C GLY A 11 3.89 -5.72 -0.32
N GLN A 12 3.59 -4.53 0.17
CA GLN A 12 2.27 -4.15 0.69
C GLN A 12 1.61 -3.06 -0.15
N PHE A 13 0.29 -3.14 -0.27
CA PHE A 13 -0.55 -2.24 -1.06
C PHE A 13 -1.84 -1.88 -0.29
N THR A 14 -1.99 -0.62 0.06
CA THR A 14 -3.18 -0.08 0.75
C THR A 14 -3.56 1.29 0.21
N ASP A 15 -4.69 1.85 0.65
CA ASP A 15 -4.97 3.28 0.53
C ASP A 15 -4.39 4.07 1.72
N LEU A 16 -4.52 5.40 1.72
CA LEU A 16 -4.03 6.26 2.82
C LEU A 16 -4.72 5.98 4.17
N GLU A 17 -5.92 5.39 4.15
CA GLU A 17 -6.66 4.96 5.34
C GLU A 17 -6.22 3.57 5.83
N GLY A 18 -5.30 2.90 5.12
CA GLY A 18 -4.79 1.57 5.43
C GLY A 18 -5.70 0.42 4.99
N ARG A 19 -6.74 0.70 4.19
CA ARG A 19 -7.60 -0.35 3.63
C ARG A 19 -6.87 -1.05 2.48
N ASN A 20 -6.94 -2.37 2.46
CA ASN A 20 -6.31 -3.18 1.42
C ASN A 20 -6.94 -2.95 0.04
N GLY A 21 -6.10 -2.95 -0.99
CA GLY A 21 -6.54 -2.97 -2.39
C GLY A 21 -6.89 -1.59 -2.97
N PRO A 22 -7.25 -1.55 -4.27
CA PRO A 22 -7.28 -0.30 -5.06
C PRO A 22 -8.59 0.51 -4.93
N HIS A 23 -9.53 0.06 -4.12
CA HIS A 23 -10.88 0.64 -4.06
C HIS A 23 -11.00 1.91 -3.20
N GLY A 24 -9.90 2.33 -2.58
CA GLY A 24 -9.87 3.41 -1.60
C GLY A 24 -9.75 4.84 -2.13
N GLY A 25 -9.62 5.02 -3.45
CA GLY A 25 -9.43 6.34 -4.07
C GLY A 25 -8.02 6.92 -3.95
N SER A 26 -7.15 6.28 -3.17
CA SER A 26 -5.70 6.52 -3.08
C SER A 26 -4.95 5.19 -3.02
N ALA A 27 -3.64 5.21 -3.22
CA ALA A 27 -2.81 4.01 -3.17
C ALA A 27 -1.40 4.31 -2.64
N VAL A 28 -0.91 3.45 -1.75
CA VAL A 28 0.44 3.40 -1.22
C VAL A 28 0.97 1.99 -1.45
N ALA A 29 2.07 1.87 -2.18
CA ALA A 29 2.76 0.60 -2.45
C ALA A 29 4.20 0.68 -1.91
N THR A 30 4.62 -0.30 -1.12
CA THR A 30 5.97 -0.34 -0.53
C THR A 30 6.51 -1.77 -0.44
N ASN A 31 7.78 -1.93 -0.05
CA ASN A 31 8.40 -3.22 0.26
C ASN A 31 7.89 -3.89 1.57
N GLY A 32 6.79 -3.41 2.15
CA GLY A 32 6.26 -3.87 3.43
C GLY A 32 6.99 -3.26 4.63
N LEU A 33 8.33 -3.33 4.66
CA LEU A 33 9.16 -2.83 5.77
C LEU A 33 8.95 -1.34 6.06
N LEU A 34 8.67 -0.54 5.03
CA LEU A 34 8.51 0.90 5.13
C LEU A 34 7.03 1.34 5.18
N HIS A 35 6.08 0.41 5.13
CA HIS A 35 4.68 0.75 4.86
C HIS A 35 4.09 1.68 5.92
N ASP A 36 4.23 1.32 7.19
CA ASP A 36 3.72 2.10 8.31
C ASP A 36 4.38 3.48 8.40
N ALA A 37 5.70 3.55 8.18
CA ALA A 37 6.45 4.80 8.21
C ALA A 37 6.04 5.77 7.09
N VAL A 38 5.82 5.25 5.89
CA VAL A 38 5.36 6.05 4.73
C VAL A 38 3.93 6.55 4.96
N THR A 39 3.01 5.66 5.37
CA THR A 39 1.61 6.02 5.60
C THR A 39 1.47 7.02 6.75
N ALA A 40 2.27 6.90 7.81
CA ALA A 40 2.29 7.87 8.90
C ALA A 40 2.78 9.27 8.48
N ARG A 41 3.60 9.36 7.42
CA ARG A 41 4.13 10.65 6.93
C ARG A 41 3.22 11.37 5.94
N LEU A 42 2.33 10.63 5.30
CA LEU A 42 1.39 11.11 4.28
C LEU A 42 -0.01 11.42 4.83
N ARG A 43 -0.30 11.00 6.06
CA ARG A 43 -1.44 11.47 6.87
C ARG A 43 -1.12 12.83 7.49
#